data_AF-A0AAE0UVU5-F1
#
_entry.id   AF-A0AAE0UVU5-F1
#
_cell.length_a   1.000
_cell.length_b   1.000
_cell.length_c   1.000
_cell.angle_alpha   90.00
_cell.angle_beta   90.00
_cell.angle_gamma   90.00
#
_symmetry.space_group_name_H-M   'P 1'
#
loop_
_entity.id
_entity.type
_entity.pdbx_description
1 polymer ?
#
loop_
_entity_poly.entity_id
_entity_poly.type
_entity_poly.pdbx_seq_one_letter_code
_entity_poly.pdbx_strand_id
1 'polypeptide(L)'
;MDQSVDALQDALDDADWDMFCRSSDDINMFTEAVLGFIGKLADDTVQKTIIRTFPNQKPWVDKTIHDALRSCAAAYNAGLVQGSHTTFGKR
;
A
#
# COMPACT_ATOMS: atom_id res chain seq x y z
N MET A 1 -6.92 -12.85 -8.80
CA MET A 1 -6.46 -11.83 -9.77
C MET A 1 -7.65 -11.19 -10.50
N ASP A 2 -8.83 -11.82 -10.55
CA ASP A 2 -9.96 -11.30 -11.34
C ASP A 2 -10.87 -10.29 -10.63
N GLN A 3 -10.80 -10.19 -9.30
CA GLN A 3 -11.73 -9.38 -8.51
C GLN A 3 -11.72 -7.88 -8.87
N SER A 4 -10.58 -7.35 -9.30
CA SER A 4 -10.44 -5.97 -9.77
C SER A 4 -10.98 -5.75 -11.18
N VAL A 5 -10.97 -6.79 -12.03
CA VAL A 5 -11.55 -6.71 -13.37
C VAL A 5 -13.08 -6.79 -13.28
N ASP A 6 -13.58 -7.71 -12.45
CA ASP A 6 -15.02 -7.86 -12.22
C ASP A 6 -15.63 -6.58 -11.62
N ALA A 7 -14.94 -5.94 -10.66
CA ALA A 7 -15.39 -4.68 -10.07
C ALA A 7 -15.41 -3.51 -11.06
N LEU A 8 -14.45 -3.46 -12.00
CA LEU A 8 -14.45 -2.46 -13.07
C LEU A 8 -15.59 -2.69 -14.04
N GLN A 9 -15.83 -3.96 -14.40
CA GLN A 9 -16.90 -4.36 -15.31
C GLN A 9 -18.28 -3.98 -14.75
N ASP A 10 -18.54 -4.30 -13.47
CA ASP A 10 -19.77 -3.96 -12.77
C ASP A 10 -20.02 -2.45 -12.71
N ALA A 11 -18.96 -1.66 -12.44
CA ALA A 11 -19.05 -0.20 -12.42
C ALA A 11 -19.29 0.44 -13.81
N LEU A 12 -18.86 -0.22 -14.89
CA LEU A 12 -19.14 0.22 -16.27
C LEU A 12 -20.57 -0.15 -16.69
N ASP A 13 -21.10 -1.28 -16.21
CA ASP A 13 -22.46 -1.74 -16.51
C ASP A 13 -23.52 -0.89 -15.76
N ASP A 14 -23.21 -0.41 -14.55
CA ASP A 14 -24.08 0.51 -13.78
C ASP A 14 -24.00 1.98 -14.27
N ALA A 15 -23.01 2.32 -15.11
CA ALA A 15 -22.81 3.69 -15.56
C ALA A 15 -23.96 4.18 -16.47
N ASP A 16 -24.50 5.36 -16.16
CA ASP A 16 -25.51 6.02 -16.99
C ASP A 16 -24.87 6.67 -18.22
N TRP A 17 -24.72 5.88 -19.28
CA TRP A 17 -24.20 6.32 -20.58
C TRP A 17 -25.07 7.38 -21.27
N ASP A 18 -26.38 7.39 -20.98
CA ASP A 18 -27.33 8.34 -21.55
C ASP A 18 -27.13 9.75 -20.97
N MET A 19 -26.67 9.84 -19.72
CA MET A 19 -26.21 11.11 -19.13
C MET A 19 -25.08 11.75 -19.94
N PHE A 20 -24.09 10.96 -20.38
CA PHE A 20 -22.97 11.47 -21.17
C PHE A 20 -23.44 11.97 -22.53
N CYS A 21 -24.34 11.23 -23.20
CA CYS A 21 -24.95 11.63 -24.46
C CYS A 21 -25.77 12.92 -24.35
N ARG A 22 -26.49 13.13 -23.23
CA ARG A 22 -27.30 14.35 -23.02
C ARG A 22 -26.48 15.56 -22.59
N SER A 23 -25.36 15.33 -21.92
CA SER A 23 -24.45 16.39 -21.48
C SER A 23 -23.51 16.88 -22.58
N SER A 24 -23.41 16.13 -23.69
CA SER A 24 -22.43 16.37 -24.75
C SER A 24 -23.08 16.75 -26.07
N ASP A 25 -22.94 18.02 -26.46
CA ASP A 25 -23.45 18.52 -27.75
C ASP A 25 -22.59 18.09 -28.95
N ASP A 26 -21.35 17.63 -28.71
CA ASP A 26 -20.39 17.20 -29.73
C ASP A 26 -19.73 15.86 -29.36
N ILE A 27 -19.45 15.05 -30.38
CA ILE A 27 -18.81 13.73 -30.25
C ILE A 27 -17.42 13.83 -29.63
N ASN A 28 -16.72 14.94 -29.86
CA ASN A 28 -15.43 15.20 -29.24
C ASN A 28 -15.57 15.40 -27.72
N MET A 29 -16.57 16.18 -27.28
CA MET A 29 -16.83 16.40 -25.86
C MET A 29 -17.32 15.14 -25.16
N PHE A 30 -18.14 14.34 -25.83
CA PHE A 30 -18.56 13.03 -25.36
C PHE A 30 -17.37 12.09 -25.16
N THR A 31 -16.46 12.04 -26.13
CA THR A 31 -15.27 11.17 -26.07
C THR A 31 -14.36 11.58 -24.92
N GLU A 32 -14.11 12.88 -24.72
CA GLU A 32 -13.31 13.39 -23.61
C GLU A 32 -13.94 13.08 -22.25
N ALA A 33 -15.26 13.26 -22.12
CA ALA A 33 -15.99 12.99 -20.88
C ALA A 33 -15.96 11.49 -20.52
N VAL A 34 -16.20 10.62 -21.50
CA VAL A 34 -16.16 9.16 -21.33
C VAL A 34 -14.74 8.69 -21.01
N LEU A 35 -13.73 9.22 -21.71
CA LEU A 35 -12.33 8.86 -21.47
C LEU A 35 -11.89 9.28 -20.06
N GLY A 36 -12.29 10.47 -19.61
CA GLY A 36 -12.03 10.95 -18.25
C GLY A 36 -12.70 10.09 -17.18
N PHE A 37 -13.95 9.68 -17.41
CA PHE A 37 -14.68 8.80 -16.51
C PHE A 37 -14.03 7.41 -16.37
N ILE A 38 -13.67 6.78 -17.50
CA ILE A 38 -12.98 5.49 -17.51
C ILE A 38 -11.60 5.60 -16.84
N GLY A 39 -10.86 6.68 -17.11
CA GLY A 39 -9.57 6.93 -16.47
C GLY A 39 -9.66 7.05 -14.95
N LYS A 40 -10.70 7.74 -14.45
CA LYS A 40 -10.99 7.83 -13.01
C LYS A 40 -11.35 6.46 -12.43
N LEU A 41 -12.24 5.71 -13.07
CA LEU A 41 -12.62 4.37 -12.62
C LEU A 41 -11.42 3.42 -12.56
N ALA A 42 -10.52 3.50 -13.54
CA ALA A 42 -9.29 2.72 -13.54
C ALA A 42 -8.37 3.10 -12.36
N ASP A 43 -8.20 4.40 -12.07
CA ASP A 43 -7.39 4.85 -10.93
C ASP A 43 -8.02 4.49 -9.57
N ASP A 44 -9.35 4.52 -9.48
CA ASP A 44 -10.12 4.13 -8.29
C ASP A 44 -10.10 2.60 -8.06
N THR A 45 -10.09 1.80 -9.14
CA THR A 45 -10.08 0.33 -9.07
C THR A 45 -8.69 -0.24 -8.76
N VAL A 46 -7.63 0.43 -9.22
CA VAL A 46 -6.27 0.06 -8.86
C VAL A 46 -6.03 0.40 -7.41
N GLN A 47 -6.08 -0.60 -6.52
CA GLN A 47 -5.70 -0.42 -5.12
C GLN A 47 -4.27 0.12 -5.04
N LYS A 48 -4.13 1.42 -4.74
CA LYS A 48 -2.84 2.06 -4.41
C LYS A 48 -2.32 1.52 -3.09
N THR A 49 -1.64 0.38 -3.15
CA THR A 49 -0.91 -0.15 -1.99
C THR A 49 0.35 0.69 -1.83
N ILE A 50 0.35 1.57 -0.83
CA ILE A 50 1.55 2.32 -0.45
C ILE A 50 2.50 1.35 0.25
N ILE A 51 3.47 0.82 -0.50
CA ILE A 51 4.54 0.01 0.07
C ILE A 51 5.57 0.96 0.69
N ARG A 52 5.61 1.00 2.01
CA ARG A 52 6.62 1.76 2.76
C ARG A 52 7.94 1.00 2.76
N THR A 53 8.73 1.21 1.71
CA THR A 53 10.07 0.62 1.59
C THR A 53 11.06 1.45 2.41
N PHE A 54 11.59 0.88 3.49
CA PHE A 54 12.71 1.49 4.20
C PHE A 54 14.01 1.26 3.40
N PRO A 55 14.92 2.24 3.32
CA PRO A 55 16.11 2.19 2.45
C PRO A 55 17.11 1.07 2.76
N ASN A 56 16.85 0.23 3.78
CA ASN A 56 17.69 -0.91 4.15
C ASN A 56 16.89 -2.20 4.37
N GLN A 57 15.71 -2.34 3.76
CA GLN A 57 15.04 -3.65 3.70
C GLN A 57 15.80 -4.56 2.72
N LYS A 58 16.86 -5.18 3.23
CA LYS A 58 17.65 -6.18 2.52
C LYS A 58 16.72 -7.32 2.09
N PRO A 59 16.62 -7.63 0.78
CA PRO A 59 15.67 -8.63 0.27
C PRO A 59 15.85 -10.03 0.85
N TRP A 60 17.04 -10.33 1.36
CA TRP A 60 17.37 -11.61 2.00
C TRP A 60 17.03 -11.67 3.50
N VAL A 61 16.52 -10.58 4.09
CA VAL A 61 16.09 -10.55 5.49
C VAL A 61 14.60 -10.89 5.53
N ASP A 62 14.32 -12.19 5.60
CA ASP A 62 12.97 -12.71 5.81
C ASP A 62 12.49 -12.47 7.27
N LYS A 63 11.19 -12.63 7.54
CA LYS A 63 10.58 -12.50 8.88
C LYS A 63 11.31 -13.31 9.95
N THR A 64 11.77 -14.51 9.60
CA THR A 64 12.54 -15.39 10.48
C THR A 64 13.84 -14.74 10.96
N ILE A 65 14.55 -14.07 10.04
CA ILE A 65 15.81 -13.38 10.34
C ILE A 65 15.53 -12.11 11.16
N HIS A 66 14.44 -11.40 10.84
CA HIS A 66 14.00 -10.23 11.60
C HIS A 66 13.67 -10.58 13.07
N ASP A 67 12.99 -11.72 13.29
CA ASP A 67 12.64 -12.17 14.64
C ASP A 67 13.86 -12.68 15.42
N ALA A 68 14.79 -13.38 14.76
CA ALA A 68 16.07 -13.77 15.37
C ALA A 68 16.92 -12.55 15.77
N LEU A 69 16.98 -11.52 14.92
CA LEU A 69 17.70 -10.29 15.22
C LEU A 69 17.08 -9.55 16.41
N ARG A 70 15.75 -9.45 16.47
CA ARG A 70 15.04 -8.85 17.61
C ARG A 70 15.26 -9.62 18.91
N SER A 71 15.22 -10.96 18.86
CA SER A 71 15.51 -11.80 20.03
C SER A 71 16.95 -11.59 20.53
N CYS A 72 17.92 -11.52 19.62
CA CYS A 72 19.32 -11.29 19.96
C CYS A 72 19.53 -9.88 20.56
N ALA A 73 18.95 -8.85 19.95
CA ALA A 73 19.01 -7.49 20.46
C ALA A 73 18.35 -7.36 21.85
N ALA A 74 17.22 -8.04 22.07
CA ALA A 74 16.54 -8.07 23.37
C ALA A 74 17.40 -8.74 24.46
N ALA A 75 18.02 -9.88 24.15
CA ALA A 75 18.92 -10.57 25.09
C ALA A 75 20.16 -9.73 25.41
N TYR A 76 20.75 -9.10 24.40
CA TYR A 76 21.87 -8.18 24.57
C TYR A 76 21.51 -6.99 25.47
N ASN A 77 20.38 -6.33 25.19
CA ASN A 77 19.90 -5.20 26.00
C ASN A 77 19.54 -5.63 27.42
N ALA A 78 18.94 -6.80 27.62
CA ALA A 78 18.66 -7.34 28.94
C ALA A 78 19.96 -7.58 29.75
N GLY A 79 21.00 -8.12 29.11
CA GLY A 79 22.32 -8.27 29.72
C GLY A 79 23.00 -6.93 30.03
N LEU A 80 22.81 -5.92 29.18
CA LEU A 80 23.29 -4.55 29.41
C LEU A 80 22.59 -3.88 30.59
N VAL A 81 21.28 -4.07 30.71
CA VAL A 81 20.48 -3.60 31.86
C VAL A 81 20.90 -4.32 33.16
N GLN A 82 21.22 -5.61 33.09
CA GLN A 82 21.74 -6.37 34.25
C GLN A 82 23.17 -5.96 34.65
N GLY A 83 24.05 -5.72 33.67
CA GLY A 83 25.44 -5.28 33.92
C GLY A 83 25.54 -3.82 34.39
N SER A 84 24.52 -3.00 34.13
CA SER A 84 24.45 -1.61 34.62
C SER A 84 24.09 -1.50 36.12
N HIS A 85 23.64 -2.59 36.76
CA HIS A 85 23.33 -2.61 38.19
C HIS A 85 24.53 -2.98 39.09
N THR A 86 25.72 -3.19 38.50
CA THR A 86 26.94 -3.47 39.27
C THR A 86 28.10 -2.57 38.87
N THR A 87 27.95 -1.25 39.02
CA THR A 87 29.08 -0.32 39.09
C THR A 87 29.23 0.25 40.51
N PHE A 88 29.98 -0.51 41.30
CA PHE A 88 31.05 -0.05 42.19
C PHE A 88 30.71 0.98 43.29
N GLY A 89 30.16 0.49 44.39
CA GLY A 89 30.34 1.09 45.71
C GLY A 89 31.56 0.49 46.43
N LYS A 90 32.33 1.37 47.08
CA LYS A 90 33.50 1.15 47.98
C LYS A 90 34.89 1.20 47.32
N ARG A 91 35.58 2.34 47.48
CA ARG A 91 36.40 2.66 48.66
C ARG A 91 36.60 4.16 48.75
#